data_AF-A0A813BY82-F1
#
_entry.id   AF-A0A813BY82-F1
#
_cell.length_a   1.000
_cell.length_b   1.000
_cell.length_c   1.000
_cell.angle_alpha   90.00
_cell.angle_beta   90.00
_cell.angle_gamma   90.00
#
_symmetry.space_group_name_H-M   'P 1'
#
loop_
_entity.id
_entity.type
_entity.pdbx_description
1 polymer ?
#
loop_
_entity_poly.entity_id
_entity_poly.type
_entity_poly.pdbx_seq_one_letter_code
_entity_poly.pdbx_strand_id
1 'polypeptide(L)'
;DTTRALQKATPEDLRRQLKVVFEGEQGVDEGGLAREFFRLLSARVFTAEEGGLFDPAVAQNARVLWFNSASSSESTDFWLAGVILGLVVYNNMPGLDVRFPPVVFKKIKNEPLGLEDLRHVYPDTYLSLRSLLSWEPEQVLQEEELNAVFENTFCLDFVVTFEVNGKTESRELCKDGKDKAVTYSNREDFVRLYCEWLLTESVERQFEPFRKGVRRVCDSPLFNALHSAELELIVCGEQELEFSQLRKNAHYDGYQEDSSYIKSFWDLLLNFDKVQKKRFLSFVTGSDLAPVGGLQELQLVIQRNGDEPTERLPTAHTCFNLLLLPEYGSEAKLERMITTAMHNAEGMCQVNWMMPFFGVFPGEYLYLCQMPQQGELHGARHNLTSADFTRLASMTEGYSCSDLAALTREAAMGPVRGLRPEAMVSATPDGIRAIVLTDFQAAIHKVKPSLSKEALSEFHRPGRYFAVQFSGFMVWHGILLPV
;
A
#
# COMPACT_ATOMS: atom_id res chain seq x y z
N ASP A 1 -14.07 7.13 -17.16
CA ASP A 1 -14.39 8.41 -16.48
C ASP A 1 -13.28 9.01 -15.64
N THR A 2 -12.52 8.21 -14.89
CA THR A 2 -11.42 8.66 -14.03
C THR A 2 -10.44 9.60 -14.72
N THR A 3 -9.93 9.25 -15.89
CA THR A 3 -8.98 10.08 -16.66
C THR A 3 -9.53 11.48 -16.91
N ARG A 4 -10.78 11.57 -17.36
CA ARG A 4 -11.46 12.83 -17.66
C ARG A 4 -11.69 13.67 -16.40
N ALA A 5 -12.00 13.04 -15.27
CA ALA A 5 -12.18 13.73 -13.99
C ALA A 5 -10.85 14.28 -13.46
N LEU A 6 -9.80 13.46 -13.46
CA LEU A 6 -8.46 13.85 -12.96
C LEU A 6 -7.79 14.91 -13.84
N GLN A 7 -7.99 14.87 -15.15
CA GLN A 7 -7.47 15.91 -16.07
C GLN A 7 -8.09 17.30 -15.83
N LYS A 8 -9.35 17.35 -15.39
CA LYS A 8 -10.04 18.62 -15.10
C LYS A 8 -9.72 19.17 -13.71
N ALA A 9 -9.27 18.32 -12.79
CA ALA A 9 -9.01 18.70 -11.41
C ALA A 9 -7.75 19.57 -11.28
N THR A 10 -7.82 20.63 -10.47
CA THR A 10 -6.65 21.47 -10.16
C THR A 10 -5.72 20.75 -9.15
N PRO A 11 -4.46 21.19 -8.94
CA PRO A 11 -3.59 20.58 -7.92
C PRO A 11 -4.18 20.66 -6.52
N GLU A 12 -4.90 21.73 -6.24
CA GLU A 12 -5.58 21.93 -4.96
C GLU A 12 -6.75 20.97 -4.78
N ASP A 13 -7.49 20.64 -5.85
CA ASP A 13 -8.60 19.68 -5.79
C ASP A 13 -8.09 18.25 -5.53
N LEU A 14 -6.98 17.86 -6.16
CA LEU A 14 -6.37 16.52 -5.97
C LEU A 14 -5.84 16.29 -4.55
N ARG A 15 -5.63 17.37 -3.79
CA ARG A 15 -5.16 17.35 -2.40
C ARG A 15 -6.30 17.35 -1.38
N ARG A 16 -7.56 17.37 -1.82
CA ARG A 16 -8.72 17.21 -0.96
C ARG A 16 -9.02 15.73 -0.76
N GLN A 17 -9.73 15.41 0.32
CA GLN A 17 -10.21 14.05 0.57
C GLN A 17 -11.03 13.56 -0.62
N LEU A 18 -10.61 12.44 -1.21
CA LEU A 18 -11.32 11.80 -2.30
C LEU A 18 -12.64 11.21 -1.77
N LYS A 19 -13.75 11.54 -2.41
CA LYS A 19 -15.03 10.85 -2.23
C LYS A 19 -15.40 10.17 -3.54
N VAL A 20 -15.59 8.84 -3.49
CA VAL A 20 -15.95 8.05 -4.67
C VAL A 20 -17.43 7.72 -4.64
N VAL A 21 -18.10 7.92 -5.78
CA VAL A 21 -19.49 7.53 -6.01
C VAL A 21 -19.53 6.64 -7.25
N PHE A 22 -19.93 5.38 -7.09
CA PHE A 22 -20.16 4.46 -8.20
C PHE A 22 -21.57 4.68 -8.76
N GLU A 23 -21.68 4.88 -10.07
CA GLU A 23 -22.95 5.15 -10.72
C GLU A 23 -23.84 3.90 -10.66
N GLY A 24 -25.05 4.04 -10.08
CA GLY A 24 -26.00 2.93 -9.93
C GLY A 24 -25.84 2.11 -8.65
N GLU A 25 -24.83 2.36 -7.82
CA GLU A 25 -24.65 1.68 -6.54
C GLU A 25 -25.02 2.58 -5.36
N GLN A 26 -25.77 2.03 -4.40
CA GLN A 26 -26.01 2.68 -3.12
C GLN A 26 -24.85 2.38 -2.18
N GLY A 27 -23.98 3.36 -1.96
CA GLY A 27 -22.88 3.26 -1.02
C GLY A 27 -22.52 4.63 -0.48
N VAL A 28 -22.25 4.70 0.82
CA VAL A 28 -21.75 5.91 1.48
C VAL A 28 -20.26 5.68 1.69
N ASP A 29 -19.43 6.56 1.13
CA ASP A 29 -17.98 6.39 1.17
C ASP A 29 -17.43 6.66 2.57
N GLU A 30 -17.36 5.58 3.36
CA GLU A 30 -16.67 5.54 4.65
C GLU A 30 -15.16 5.21 4.49
N GLY A 31 -14.60 5.43 3.31
CA GLY A 31 -13.26 5.00 2.91
C GLY A 31 -13.23 3.62 2.23
N GLY A 32 -14.31 2.83 2.38
CA GLY A 32 -14.44 1.54 1.70
C GLY A 32 -14.57 1.68 0.18
N LEU A 33 -15.36 2.65 -0.30
CA LEU A 33 -15.52 2.88 -1.75
C LEU A 33 -14.26 3.48 -2.35
N ALA A 34 -13.58 4.38 -1.64
CA ALA A 34 -12.28 4.89 -2.07
C ALA A 34 -11.23 3.77 -2.18
N ARG A 35 -11.15 2.86 -1.19
CA ARG A 35 -10.24 1.70 -1.25
C ARG A 35 -10.56 0.79 -2.43
N GLU A 36 -11.84 0.47 -2.64
CA GLU A 36 -12.28 -0.37 -3.74
C GLU A 36 -11.99 0.28 -5.10
N PHE A 37 -12.25 1.59 -5.23
CA PHE A 37 -11.91 2.35 -6.42
C PHE A 37 -10.42 2.30 -6.75
N PHE A 38 -9.55 2.53 -5.77
CA PHE A 38 -8.10 2.44 -6.00
C PHE A 38 -7.67 1.01 -6.31
N ARG A 39 -8.28 -0.01 -5.70
CA ARG A 39 -8.01 -1.42 -6.03
C ARG A 39 -8.35 -1.73 -7.49
N LEU A 40 -9.57 -1.39 -7.93
CA LEU A 40 -10.04 -1.59 -9.31
C LEU A 40 -9.21 -0.79 -10.32
N LEU A 41 -8.87 0.46 -9.98
CA LEU A 41 -8.05 1.31 -10.82
C LEU A 41 -6.63 0.77 -10.92
N SER A 42 -6.06 0.28 -9.82
CA SER A 42 -4.71 -0.28 -9.79
C SER A 42 -4.63 -1.57 -10.60
N ALA A 43 -5.60 -2.47 -10.43
CA ALA A 43 -5.70 -3.70 -11.20
C ALA A 43 -5.87 -3.45 -12.71
N ARG A 44 -6.30 -2.26 -13.12
CA ARG A 44 -6.44 -1.89 -14.53
C ARG A 44 -5.23 -1.13 -15.10
N VAL A 45 -4.60 -0.28 -14.29
CA VAL A 45 -3.51 0.60 -14.73
C VAL A 45 -2.13 -0.02 -14.48
N PHE A 46 -1.96 -0.69 -13.34
CA PHE A 46 -0.69 -1.24 -12.89
C PHE A 46 -0.61 -2.75 -13.17
N THR A 47 -0.95 -3.15 -14.39
CA THR A 47 -0.75 -4.50 -14.90
C THR A 47 0.14 -4.47 -16.13
N ALA A 48 1.02 -5.46 -16.23
CA ALA A 48 1.89 -5.59 -17.40
C ALA A 48 1.15 -6.20 -18.59
N GLU A 49 0.12 -7.01 -18.36
CA GLU A 49 -0.57 -7.79 -19.39
C GLU A 49 -1.60 -6.99 -20.21
N GLU A 50 -2.35 -6.06 -19.58
CA GLU A 50 -3.56 -5.48 -20.20
C GLU A 50 -3.42 -4.01 -20.64
N GLY A 51 -2.30 -3.33 -20.36
CA GLY A 51 -2.15 -1.89 -20.62
C GLY A 51 -0.97 -1.47 -21.50
N GLY A 52 -0.02 -2.37 -21.77
CA GLY A 52 1.20 -2.07 -22.53
C GLY A 52 2.12 -1.02 -21.88
N LEU A 53 1.80 -0.50 -20.69
CA LEU A 53 2.58 0.50 -19.97
C LEU A 53 3.83 -0.10 -19.34
N PHE A 54 3.70 -1.30 -18.79
CA PHE A 54 4.77 -2.01 -18.10
C PHE A 54 5.22 -3.23 -18.89
N ASP A 55 6.50 -3.56 -18.79
CA ASP A 55 7.14 -4.65 -19.50
C ASP A 55 6.72 -6.01 -18.91
N PRO A 56 6.03 -6.88 -19.68
CA PRO A 56 5.60 -8.20 -19.21
C PRO A 56 6.77 -9.11 -18.83
N ALA A 57 7.89 -9.03 -19.56
CA ALA A 57 9.06 -9.88 -19.29
C ALA A 57 9.69 -9.50 -17.93
N VAL A 58 9.78 -8.20 -17.63
CA VAL A 58 10.27 -7.74 -16.33
C VAL A 58 9.30 -8.12 -15.20
N ALA A 59 8.00 -7.95 -15.42
CA ALA A 59 6.98 -8.35 -14.45
C ALA A 59 7.01 -9.85 -14.14
N GLN A 60 7.29 -10.69 -15.13
CA GLN A 60 7.42 -12.13 -14.95
C GLN A 60 8.73 -12.53 -14.24
N ASN A 61 9.86 -11.98 -14.70
CA ASN A 61 11.19 -12.41 -14.26
C ASN A 61 11.60 -11.78 -12.92
N ALA A 62 11.40 -10.47 -12.78
CA ALA A 62 11.80 -9.71 -11.60
C ALA A 62 10.66 -9.45 -10.63
N ARG A 63 9.41 -9.75 -11.01
CA ARG A 63 8.20 -9.53 -10.17
C ARG A 63 8.00 -8.09 -9.74
N VAL A 64 8.42 -7.16 -10.61
CA VAL A 64 8.27 -5.72 -10.44
C VAL A 64 7.71 -5.09 -11.72
N LEU A 65 7.07 -3.94 -11.59
CA LEU A 65 6.62 -3.15 -12.72
C LEU A 65 7.74 -2.23 -13.20
N TRP A 66 8.15 -2.40 -14.44
CA TRP A 66 9.10 -1.53 -15.13
C TRP A 66 8.52 -1.04 -16.44
N PHE A 67 8.88 0.16 -16.87
CA PHE A 67 8.30 0.79 -18.05
C PHE A 67 8.65 0.02 -19.32
N ASN A 68 7.64 -0.25 -20.14
CA ASN A 68 7.84 -0.88 -21.44
C ASN A 68 8.40 0.16 -22.42
N SER A 69 9.69 0.07 -22.74
CA SER A 69 10.39 0.96 -23.68
C SER A 69 9.78 0.91 -25.09
N ALA A 70 9.21 -0.23 -25.49
CA ALA A 70 8.55 -0.45 -26.78
C ALA A 70 7.06 -0.04 -26.78
N SER A 71 6.53 0.47 -25.66
CA SER A 71 5.11 0.81 -25.53
C SER A 71 4.64 1.78 -26.60
N SER A 72 3.54 1.43 -27.28
CA SER A 72 2.81 2.31 -28.19
C SER A 72 1.76 3.18 -27.48
N SER A 73 1.58 2.99 -26.17
CA SER A 73 0.58 3.70 -25.37
C SER A 73 0.82 5.21 -25.38
N GLU A 74 -0.25 5.97 -25.15
CA GLU A 74 -0.19 7.42 -25.17
C GLU A 74 0.56 7.96 -23.94
N SER A 75 1.21 9.11 -24.11
CA SER A 75 1.82 9.85 -22.99
C SER A 75 0.79 10.15 -21.87
N THR A 76 -0.49 10.22 -22.21
CA THR A 76 -1.59 10.47 -21.27
C THR A 76 -1.77 9.34 -20.27
N ASP A 77 -1.55 8.09 -20.68
CA ASP A 77 -1.76 6.92 -19.83
C ASP A 77 -0.67 6.79 -18.77
N PHE A 78 0.59 7.03 -19.16
CA PHE A 78 1.70 7.14 -18.22
C PHE A 78 1.51 8.30 -17.25
N TRP A 79 1.05 9.45 -17.75
CA TRP A 79 0.73 10.59 -16.88
C TRP A 79 -0.36 10.25 -15.87
N LEU A 80 -1.43 9.57 -16.31
CA LEU A 80 -2.51 9.13 -15.44
C LEU A 80 -2.02 8.17 -14.34
N ALA A 81 -1.20 7.17 -14.71
CA ALA A 81 -0.57 6.27 -13.76
C ALA A 81 0.25 7.04 -12.70
N GLY A 82 0.97 8.07 -13.13
CA GLY A 82 1.69 8.97 -12.22
C GLY A 82 0.77 9.73 -11.27
N VAL A 83 -0.34 10.28 -11.76
CA VAL A 83 -1.34 10.98 -10.92
C VAL A 83 -1.93 10.03 -9.88
N ILE A 84 -2.26 8.80 -10.27
CA ILE A 84 -2.83 7.79 -9.36
C ILE A 84 -1.84 7.47 -8.25
N LEU A 85 -0.57 7.24 -8.60
CA LEU A 85 0.48 7.01 -7.61
C LEU A 85 0.61 8.21 -6.65
N GLY A 86 0.60 9.43 -7.19
CA GLY A 86 0.66 10.64 -6.37
C GLY A 86 -0.54 10.79 -5.43
N LEU A 87 -1.74 10.42 -5.87
CA LEU A 87 -2.95 10.42 -5.02
C LEU A 87 -2.84 9.42 -3.87
N VAL A 88 -2.28 8.23 -4.11
CA VAL A 88 -2.06 7.23 -3.06
C VAL A 88 -1.06 7.74 -2.02
N VAL A 89 0.07 8.29 -2.47
CA VAL A 89 1.07 8.89 -1.58
C VAL A 89 0.46 10.02 -0.75
N TYR A 90 -0.31 10.91 -1.37
CA TYR A 90 -0.85 12.08 -0.68
C TYR A 90 -1.99 11.73 0.30
N ASN A 91 -2.85 10.78 -0.03
CA ASN A 91 -3.99 10.41 0.82
C ASN A 91 -3.66 9.32 1.85
N ASN A 92 -2.41 8.84 1.89
CA ASN A 92 -1.95 7.73 2.75
C ASN A 92 -2.91 6.53 2.67
N MET A 93 -3.27 6.15 1.44
CA MET A 93 -4.24 5.08 1.18
C MET A 93 -3.52 3.74 1.01
N PRO A 94 -3.58 2.82 1.99
CA PRO A 94 -3.05 1.47 1.81
C PRO A 94 -3.94 0.74 0.79
N GLY A 95 -3.41 0.42 -0.39
CA GLY A 95 -4.21 -0.31 -1.39
C GLY A 95 -3.73 -0.30 -2.84
N LEU A 96 -2.61 0.37 -3.17
CA LEU A 96 -1.95 0.13 -4.45
C LEU A 96 -1.12 -1.15 -4.27
N ASP A 97 -1.67 -2.31 -4.65
CA ASP A 97 -0.86 -3.54 -4.77
C ASP A 97 0.04 -3.40 -5.99
N VAL A 98 1.08 -2.58 -5.84
CA VAL A 98 1.98 -2.20 -6.91
C VAL A 98 3.40 -2.39 -6.44
N ARG A 99 4.15 -3.13 -7.25
CA ARG A 99 5.51 -3.54 -6.96
C ARG A 99 6.46 -2.77 -7.87
N PHE A 100 6.77 -1.51 -7.54
CA PHE A 100 7.82 -0.78 -8.24
C PHE A 100 9.20 -1.11 -7.66
N PRO A 101 10.26 -1.21 -8.49
CA PRO A 101 11.62 -1.37 -7.99
C PRO A 101 12.15 -0.02 -7.42
N PRO A 102 13.13 -0.05 -6.49
CA PRO A 102 13.68 1.14 -5.84
C PRO A 102 14.10 2.25 -6.82
N VAL A 103 14.62 1.85 -7.99
CA VAL A 103 15.07 2.75 -9.06
C VAL A 103 13.97 3.70 -9.56
N VAL A 104 12.69 3.33 -9.52
CA VAL A 104 11.58 4.21 -9.90
C VAL A 104 11.53 5.44 -8.98
N PHE A 105 11.68 5.22 -7.68
CA PHE A 105 11.64 6.28 -6.67
C PHE A 105 12.89 7.16 -6.73
N LYS A 106 14.07 6.57 -6.95
CA LYS A 106 15.30 7.31 -7.23
C LYS A 106 15.14 8.23 -8.43
N LYS A 107 14.54 7.74 -9.52
CA LYS A 107 14.25 8.54 -10.72
C LYS A 107 13.24 9.67 -10.45
N ILE A 108 12.19 9.45 -9.65
CA ILE A 108 11.23 10.51 -9.28
C ILE A 108 11.95 11.64 -8.52
N LYS A 109 12.87 11.26 -7.63
CA LYS A 109 13.69 12.16 -6.79
C LYS A 109 14.93 12.73 -7.50
N ASN A 110 15.21 12.32 -8.74
CA ASN A 110 16.43 12.67 -9.49
C ASN A 110 17.73 12.27 -8.78
N GLU A 111 17.73 11.13 -8.10
CA GLU A 111 18.93 10.54 -7.48
C GLU A 111 19.80 9.81 -8.52
N PRO A 112 21.12 9.71 -8.31
CA PRO A 112 22.01 9.02 -9.24
C PRO A 112 21.71 7.52 -9.30
N LEU A 113 21.79 6.98 -10.52
CA LEU A 113 21.58 5.57 -10.81
C LEU A 113 22.90 4.88 -11.13
N GLY A 114 23.00 3.59 -10.84
CA GLY A 114 24.17 2.78 -11.16
C GLY A 114 23.87 1.29 -11.31
N LEU A 115 24.94 0.49 -11.33
CA LEU A 115 24.86 -0.96 -11.55
C LEU A 115 23.94 -1.66 -10.54
N GLU A 116 24.01 -1.31 -9.26
CA GLU A 116 23.20 -1.94 -8.21
C GLU A 116 21.68 -1.76 -8.43
N ASP A 117 21.26 -0.70 -9.13
CA ASP A 117 19.85 -0.46 -9.44
C ASP A 117 19.30 -1.47 -10.47
N LEU A 118 20.18 -2.06 -11.31
CA LEU A 118 19.78 -3.11 -12.26
C LEU A 118 19.38 -4.41 -11.56
N ARG A 119 19.90 -4.69 -10.35
CA ARG A 119 19.65 -5.95 -9.63
C ARG A 119 18.16 -6.26 -9.47
N HIS A 120 17.35 -5.22 -9.30
CA HIS A 120 15.91 -5.35 -9.04
C HIS A 120 15.05 -5.36 -10.30
N VAL A 121 15.60 -4.97 -11.45
CA VAL A 121 14.86 -4.85 -12.72
C VAL A 121 15.31 -5.91 -13.72
N TYR A 122 16.63 -6.03 -13.91
CA TYR A 122 17.30 -6.90 -14.86
C TYR A 122 18.40 -7.71 -14.15
N PRO A 123 18.03 -8.72 -13.32
CA PRO A 123 18.98 -9.45 -12.49
C PRO A 123 20.08 -10.16 -13.29
N ASP A 124 19.75 -10.76 -14.44
CA ASP A 124 20.74 -11.44 -15.29
C ASP A 124 21.74 -10.48 -15.91
N THR A 125 21.27 -9.32 -16.38
CA THR A 125 22.11 -8.23 -16.88
C THR A 125 23.01 -7.69 -15.77
N TYR A 126 22.47 -7.48 -14.57
CA TYR A 126 23.25 -7.09 -13.38
C TYR A 126 24.39 -8.09 -13.11
N LEU A 127 24.09 -9.39 -13.07
CA LEU A 127 25.10 -10.43 -12.84
C LEU A 127 26.17 -10.43 -13.94
N SER A 128 25.76 -10.26 -15.20
CA SER A 128 26.68 -10.25 -16.35
C SER A 128 27.63 -9.06 -16.30
N LEU A 129 27.11 -7.85 -16.08
CA LEU A 129 27.92 -6.63 -15.98
C LEU A 129 28.79 -6.63 -14.71
N ARG A 130 28.29 -7.16 -13.61
CA ARG A 130 29.09 -7.35 -12.39
C ARG A 130 30.24 -8.33 -12.64
N SER A 131 30.00 -9.42 -13.37
CA SER A 131 31.04 -10.39 -13.74
C SER A 131 32.10 -9.77 -14.65
N LEU A 132 31.69 -8.90 -15.59
CA LEU A 132 32.61 -8.11 -16.42
C LEU A 132 33.52 -7.21 -15.57
N LEU A 133 32.98 -6.55 -14.55
CA LEU A 133 33.76 -5.68 -13.67
C LEU A 133 34.72 -6.44 -12.76
N SER A 134 34.27 -7.58 -12.22
CA SER A 134 35.04 -8.41 -11.27
C SER A 134 35.94 -9.44 -11.95
N TRP A 135 36.01 -9.44 -13.28
CA TRP A 135 36.91 -10.32 -14.00
C TRP A 135 38.35 -9.91 -13.72
N GLU A 136 39.19 -10.91 -13.42
CA GLU A 136 40.62 -10.74 -13.18
C GLU A 136 41.39 -11.78 -13.99
N PRO A 137 42.58 -11.44 -14.51
CA PRO A 137 43.42 -12.38 -15.24
C PRO A 137 44.01 -13.43 -14.29
N GLU A 138 44.26 -14.64 -14.80
CA GLU A 138 44.91 -15.72 -14.02
C GLU A 138 46.36 -15.40 -13.62
N GLN A 139 47.01 -14.48 -14.35
CA GLN A 139 48.39 -14.06 -14.14
C GLN A 139 48.47 -12.53 -14.11
N VAL A 140 49.51 -12.00 -13.48
CA VAL A 140 49.76 -10.55 -13.47
C VAL A 140 50.27 -10.15 -14.85
N LEU A 141 49.48 -9.35 -15.57
CA LEU A 141 49.79 -8.84 -16.91
C LEU A 141 50.09 -7.34 -16.87
N GLN A 142 50.84 -6.85 -17.86
CA GLN A 142 50.95 -5.40 -18.11
C GLN A 142 49.65 -4.87 -18.73
N GLU A 143 49.42 -3.55 -18.65
CA GLU A 143 48.15 -2.94 -19.00
C GLU A 143 47.74 -3.18 -20.47
N GLU A 144 48.67 -3.10 -21.42
CA GLU A 144 48.38 -3.34 -22.84
C GLU A 144 47.99 -4.80 -23.10
N GLU A 145 48.71 -5.75 -22.51
CA GLU A 145 48.41 -7.18 -22.61
C GLU A 145 47.09 -7.52 -21.92
N LEU A 146 46.83 -6.92 -20.76
CA LEU A 146 45.59 -7.07 -20.00
C LEU A 146 44.39 -6.58 -20.81
N ASN A 147 44.50 -5.42 -21.43
CA ASN A 147 43.46 -4.87 -22.30
C ASN A 147 43.21 -5.78 -23.51
N ALA A 148 44.26 -6.28 -24.16
CA ALA A 148 44.12 -7.18 -25.30
C ALA A 148 43.52 -8.55 -24.90
N VAL A 149 43.91 -9.12 -23.76
CA VAL A 149 43.32 -10.38 -23.25
C VAL A 149 41.84 -10.18 -22.91
N PHE A 150 41.49 -9.08 -22.24
CA PHE A 150 40.12 -8.75 -21.90
C PHE A 150 39.25 -8.59 -23.16
N GLU A 151 39.72 -7.80 -24.12
CA GLU A 151 39.05 -7.57 -25.40
C GLU A 151 38.78 -8.90 -26.13
N ASN A 152 39.77 -9.79 -26.22
CA ASN A 152 39.60 -11.11 -26.86
C ASN A 152 38.70 -12.08 -26.06
N THR A 153 38.57 -11.86 -24.74
CA THR A 153 37.74 -12.71 -23.88
C THR A 153 36.26 -12.35 -24.01
N PHE A 154 35.95 -11.06 -23.99
CA PHE A 154 34.57 -10.58 -23.99
C PHE A 154 34.06 -10.20 -25.38
N CYS A 155 34.94 -9.76 -26.29
CA CYS A 155 34.63 -9.35 -27.65
C CYS A 155 33.47 -8.35 -27.72
N LEU A 156 33.47 -7.36 -26.82
CA LEU A 156 32.44 -6.33 -26.73
C LEU A 156 32.95 -5.01 -27.32
N ASP A 157 32.02 -4.24 -27.88
CA ASP A 157 32.18 -2.84 -28.26
C ASP A 157 31.22 -1.97 -27.44
N PHE A 158 31.23 -0.65 -27.65
CA PHE A 158 30.29 0.27 -26.98
C PHE A 158 28.93 0.30 -27.69
N VAL A 159 28.39 -0.87 -28.06
CA VAL A 159 27.07 -1.04 -28.69
C VAL A 159 26.20 -1.94 -27.82
N VAL A 160 24.96 -1.52 -27.60
CA VAL A 160 23.94 -2.35 -26.96
C VAL A 160 22.98 -2.88 -28.02
N THR A 161 22.60 -4.15 -27.86
CA THR A 161 21.61 -4.82 -28.69
C THR A 161 20.38 -5.11 -27.84
N PHE A 162 19.19 -4.79 -28.34
CA PHE A 162 17.93 -4.93 -27.61
C PHE A 162 16.79 -5.27 -28.55
N GLU A 163 15.72 -5.85 -28.01
CA GLU A 163 14.57 -6.26 -28.78
C GLU A 163 13.44 -5.24 -28.66
N VAL A 164 12.89 -4.81 -29.78
CA VAL A 164 11.72 -3.93 -29.87
C VAL A 164 10.70 -4.57 -30.80
N ASN A 165 9.53 -4.93 -30.28
CA ASN A 165 8.45 -5.54 -31.07
C ASN A 165 8.90 -6.77 -31.89
N GLY A 166 9.74 -7.64 -31.30
CA GLY A 166 10.27 -8.84 -31.94
C GLY A 166 11.37 -8.60 -32.99
N LYS A 167 11.91 -7.37 -33.03
CA LYS A 167 13.05 -7.02 -33.90
C LYS A 167 14.25 -6.65 -33.05
N THR A 168 15.39 -7.22 -33.41
CA THR A 168 16.67 -6.86 -32.82
C THR A 168 17.13 -5.52 -33.38
N GLU A 169 17.29 -4.54 -32.50
CA GLU A 169 17.88 -3.24 -32.80
C GLU A 169 19.20 -3.08 -32.03
N SER A 170 20.05 -2.18 -32.51
CA SER A 170 21.31 -1.86 -31.85
C SER A 170 21.53 -0.36 -31.76
N ARG A 171 22.22 0.06 -30.70
CA ARG A 171 22.51 1.47 -30.42
C ARG A 171 23.93 1.63 -29.88
N GLU A 172 24.63 2.64 -30.39
CA GLU A 172 25.92 3.06 -29.84
C GLU A 172 25.73 3.82 -28.52
N LEU A 173 26.45 3.41 -27.48
CA LEU A 173 26.43 4.00 -26.14
C LEU A 173 27.25 5.30 -26.06
N CYS A 174 28.22 5.46 -26.96
CA CYS A 174 29.00 6.68 -27.11
C CYS A 174 29.26 6.99 -28.58
N LYS A 175 29.86 8.14 -28.85
CA LYS A 175 30.29 8.49 -30.21
C LYS A 175 31.31 7.47 -30.72
N ASP A 176 31.12 6.99 -31.95
CA ASP A 176 31.98 6.01 -32.61
C ASP A 176 32.10 4.70 -31.79
N GLY A 177 31.00 4.31 -31.12
CA GLY A 177 30.97 3.21 -30.16
C GLY A 177 31.17 1.83 -30.80
N LYS A 178 30.79 1.68 -32.08
CA LYS A 178 31.03 0.46 -32.89
C LYS A 178 32.51 0.20 -33.14
N ASP A 179 33.31 1.27 -33.22
CA ASP A 179 34.75 1.19 -33.51
C ASP A 179 35.59 1.21 -32.22
N LYS A 180 34.94 1.24 -31.05
CA LYS A 180 35.57 1.29 -29.74
C LYS A 180 35.37 -0.03 -29.01
N ALA A 181 36.43 -0.83 -28.89
CA ALA A 181 36.42 -2.06 -28.12
C ALA A 181 36.32 -1.78 -26.60
N VAL A 182 35.64 -2.68 -25.89
CA VAL A 182 35.63 -2.70 -24.42
C VAL A 182 36.89 -3.41 -23.93
N THR A 183 37.71 -2.68 -23.20
CA THR A 183 38.98 -3.13 -22.63
C THR A 183 38.90 -3.18 -21.11
N TYR A 184 39.89 -3.79 -20.47
CA TYR A 184 39.96 -3.80 -19.01
C TYR A 184 39.94 -2.37 -18.44
N SER A 185 40.71 -1.44 -19.00
CA SER A 185 40.78 -0.06 -18.52
C SER A 185 39.50 0.76 -18.72
N ASN A 186 38.67 0.44 -19.72
CA ASN A 186 37.47 1.22 -20.05
C ASN A 186 36.14 0.52 -19.68
N ARG A 187 36.19 -0.69 -19.09
CA ARG A 187 35.01 -1.50 -18.74
C ARG A 187 34.03 -0.79 -17.81
N GLU A 188 34.53 0.03 -16.88
CA GLU A 188 33.68 0.80 -15.97
C GLU A 188 32.84 1.83 -16.71
N ASP A 189 33.41 2.49 -17.73
CA ASP A 189 32.67 3.43 -18.59
C ASP A 189 31.62 2.71 -19.43
N PHE A 190 31.94 1.53 -19.96
CA PHE A 190 30.96 0.71 -20.67
C PHE A 190 29.78 0.37 -19.77
N VAL A 191 30.03 -0.13 -18.55
CA VAL A 191 28.97 -0.48 -17.59
C VAL A 191 28.15 0.74 -17.19
N ARG A 192 28.80 1.89 -16.92
CA ARG A 192 28.11 3.14 -16.57
C ARG A 192 27.17 3.59 -17.69
N LEU A 193 27.66 3.66 -18.93
CA LEU A 193 26.85 4.07 -20.09
C LEU A 193 25.72 3.07 -20.38
N TYR A 194 25.99 1.77 -20.21
CA TYR A 194 24.96 0.74 -20.34
C TYR A 194 23.83 0.93 -19.32
N CYS A 195 24.18 1.19 -18.05
CA CYS A 195 23.19 1.46 -16.99
C CYS A 195 22.39 2.74 -17.28
N GLU A 196 23.05 3.81 -17.71
CA GLU A 196 22.42 5.08 -18.06
C GLU A 196 21.41 4.91 -19.21
N TRP A 197 21.80 4.21 -20.27
CA TRP A 197 20.91 3.88 -21.37
C TRP A 197 19.71 3.04 -20.91
N LEU A 198 19.96 1.93 -20.21
CA LEU A 198 18.92 0.96 -19.87
C LEU A 198 17.92 1.52 -18.85
N LEU A 199 18.39 2.20 -17.80
CA LEU A 199 17.53 2.70 -16.72
C LEU A 199 16.95 4.08 -16.98
N THR A 200 17.53 4.85 -17.91
CA THR A 200 17.09 6.23 -18.18
C THR A 200 16.67 6.43 -19.61
N GLU A 201 17.60 6.41 -20.55
CA GLU A 201 17.30 6.85 -21.91
C GLU A 201 16.26 5.97 -22.62
N SER A 202 16.31 4.66 -22.40
CA SER A 202 15.43 3.69 -23.07
C SER A 202 13.95 3.84 -22.67
N VAL A 203 13.68 4.38 -21.47
CA VAL A 203 12.35 4.53 -20.89
C VAL A 203 11.92 5.99 -20.70
N GLU A 204 12.76 6.95 -21.07
CA GLU A 204 12.54 8.39 -20.79
C GLU A 204 11.20 8.89 -21.35
N ARG A 205 10.81 8.41 -22.54
CA ARG A 205 9.54 8.75 -23.20
C ARG A 205 8.32 8.36 -22.34
N GLN A 206 8.38 7.23 -21.67
CA GLN A 206 7.32 6.68 -20.83
C GLN A 206 7.39 7.25 -19.40
N PHE A 207 8.61 7.39 -18.88
CA PHE A 207 8.86 7.80 -17.52
C PHE A 207 8.56 9.29 -17.28
N GLU A 208 8.88 10.17 -18.23
CA GLU A 208 8.72 11.61 -18.01
C GLU A 208 7.26 12.05 -17.81
N PRO A 209 6.29 11.60 -18.62
CA PRO A 209 4.87 11.86 -18.35
C PRO A 209 4.42 11.30 -17.00
N PHE A 210 4.88 10.10 -16.63
CA PHE A 210 4.60 9.49 -15.34
C PHE A 210 5.13 10.36 -14.18
N ARG A 211 6.39 10.80 -14.25
CA ARG A 211 7.00 11.72 -13.27
C ARG A 211 6.21 13.03 -13.14
N LYS A 212 5.75 13.60 -14.26
CA LYS A 212 4.88 14.79 -14.26
C LYS A 212 3.55 14.52 -13.55
N GLY A 213 2.96 13.35 -13.75
CA GLY A 213 1.75 12.93 -13.05
C GLY A 213 1.92 12.86 -11.54
N VAL A 214 3.00 12.24 -11.06
CA VAL A 214 3.30 12.14 -9.62
C VAL A 214 3.46 13.53 -9.01
N ARG A 215 4.30 14.38 -9.62
CA ARG A 215 4.56 15.75 -9.13
C ARG A 215 3.30 16.62 -9.15
N ARG A 216 2.37 16.38 -10.08
CA ARG A 216 1.13 17.15 -10.18
C ARG A 216 0.26 17.08 -8.91
N VAL A 217 0.39 16.01 -8.13
CA VAL A 217 -0.28 15.85 -6.83
C VAL A 217 0.67 16.24 -5.69
N CYS A 218 1.88 15.68 -5.72
CA CYS A 218 2.77 15.67 -4.57
C CYS A 218 3.71 16.87 -4.46
N ASP A 219 3.80 17.77 -5.46
CA ASP A 219 4.75 18.90 -5.45
C ASP A 219 4.49 19.86 -4.27
N SER A 220 5.18 19.56 -3.17
CA SER A 220 5.07 20.17 -1.86
C SER A 220 6.42 20.07 -1.16
N PRO A 221 6.74 20.99 -0.22
CA PRO A 221 8.00 20.92 0.52
C PRO A 221 8.23 19.58 1.23
N LEU A 222 7.17 18.95 1.76
CA LEU A 222 7.23 17.66 2.44
C LEU A 222 7.65 16.53 1.50
N PHE A 223 7.00 16.42 0.34
CA PHE A 223 7.37 15.41 -0.66
C PHE A 223 8.78 15.62 -1.20
N ASN A 224 9.20 16.88 -1.35
CA ASN A 224 10.53 17.22 -1.80
C ASN A 224 11.60 16.88 -0.75
N ALA A 225 11.26 16.86 0.54
CA ALA A 225 12.15 16.46 1.63
C ALA A 225 12.34 14.93 1.75
N LEU A 226 11.37 14.11 1.32
CA LEU A 226 11.46 12.65 1.40
C LEU A 226 12.60 12.08 0.54
N HIS A 227 13.33 11.10 1.06
CA HIS A 227 14.27 10.29 0.30
C HIS A 227 13.54 9.26 -0.57
N SER A 228 14.21 8.75 -1.61
CA SER A 228 13.64 7.71 -2.49
C SER A 228 13.18 6.46 -1.72
N ALA A 229 13.96 6.00 -0.73
CA ALA A 229 13.62 4.85 0.10
C ALA A 229 12.37 5.07 0.97
N GLU A 230 12.16 6.28 1.49
CA GLU A 230 10.97 6.62 2.26
C GLU A 230 9.73 6.66 1.36
N LEU A 231 9.89 7.18 0.14
CA LEU A 231 8.81 7.19 -0.85
C LEU A 231 8.46 5.77 -1.31
N GLU A 232 9.46 4.90 -1.48
CA GLU A 232 9.25 3.48 -1.73
C GLU A 232 8.43 2.84 -0.62
N LEU A 233 8.79 3.06 0.64
CA LEU A 233 8.08 2.51 1.79
C LEU A 233 6.61 2.97 1.86
N ILE A 234 6.34 4.24 1.53
CA ILE A 234 4.97 4.78 1.50
C ILE A 234 4.13 4.12 0.41
N VAL A 235 4.74 3.80 -0.74
CA VAL A 235 4.02 3.27 -1.92
C VAL A 235 3.90 1.75 -1.86
N CYS A 236 5.02 1.07 -1.63
CA CYS A 236 5.16 -0.36 -1.71
C CYS A 236 5.00 -1.05 -0.35
N GLY A 237 4.92 -0.30 0.75
CA GLY A 237 4.88 -0.84 2.11
C GLY A 237 6.18 -1.52 2.53
N GLU A 238 6.24 -1.95 3.79
CA GLU A 238 7.39 -2.72 4.30
C GLU A 238 7.33 -4.16 3.77
N GLN A 239 8.43 -4.63 3.15
CA GLN A 239 8.50 -5.95 2.54
C GLN A 239 9.02 -7.03 3.49
N GLU A 240 9.78 -6.63 4.52
CA GLU A 240 10.23 -7.56 5.55
C GLU A 240 9.19 -7.70 6.67
N LEU A 241 8.39 -8.76 6.54
CA LEU A 241 7.33 -9.05 7.49
C LEU A 241 7.89 -9.69 8.77
N GLU A 242 8.24 -8.86 9.77
CA GLU A 242 8.60 -9.34 11.12
C GLU A 242 7.36 -9.72 11.93
N PHE A 243 6.86 -10.95 11.76
CA PHE A 243 5.69 -11.46 12.50
C PHE A 243 5.89 -11.50 14.02
N SER A 244 7.14 -11.47 14.49
CA SER A 244 7.46 -11.27 15.90
C SER A 244 6.96 -9.93 16.44
N GLN A 245 6.98 -8.87 15.62
CA GLN A 245 6.41 -7.56 15.96
C GLN A 245 4.88 -7.60 15.97
N LEU A 246 4.27 -8.26 14.98
CA LEU A 246 2.82 -8.46 14.92
C LEU A 246 2.28 -9.15 16.17
N ARG A 247 2.98 -10.20 16.62
CA ARG A 247 2.64 -10.93 17.86
C ARG A 247 2.65 -10.03 19.09
N LYS A 248 3.66 -9.18 19.23
CA LYS A 248 3.82 -8.29 20.40
C LYS A 248 2.68 -7.30 20.56
N ASN A 249 2.06 -6.89 19.45
CA ASN A 249 0.98 -5.88 19.44
C ASN A 249 -0.40 -6.48 19.17
N ALA A 250 -0.51 -7.81 19.16
CA ALA A 250 -1.78 -8.50 19.02
C ALA A 250 -2.59 -8.46 20.31
N HIS A 251 -3.90 -8.31 20.18
CA HIS A 251 -4.85 -8.30 21.28
C HIS A 251 -5.73 -9.55 21.22
N TYR A 252 -6.14 -10.06 22.39
CA TYR A 252 -6.90 -11.30 22.49
C TYR A 252 -8.24 -11.03 23.17
N ASP A 253 -9.31 -11.51 22.54
CA ASP A 253 -10.67 -11.51 23.12
C ASP A 253 -11.17 -12.96 23.24
N GLY A 254 -11.50 -13.38 24.45
CA GLY A 254 -11.88 -14.77 24.75
C GLY A 254 -10.72 -15.78 24.77
N TYR A 255 -9.48 -15.35 24.51
CA TYR A 255 -8.25 -16.15 24.66
C TYR A 255 -7.29 -15.52 25.67
N GLN A 256 -6.46 -16.35 26.30
CA GLN A 256 -5.31 -15.89 27.09
C GLN A 256 -4.04 -15.97 26.24
N GLU A 257 -3.24 -14.91 26.27
CA GLU A 257 -1.99 -14.79 25.49
C GLU A 257 -1.00 -15.92 25.78
N ASP A 258 -0.94 -16.38 27.03
CA ASP A 258 -0.04 -17.42 27.50
C ASP A 258 -0.60 -18.86 27.33
N SER A 259 -1.82 -19.00 26.80
CA SER A 259 -2.41 -20.31 26.52
C SER A 259 -1.55 -21.10 25.52
N SER A 260 -1.52 -22.43 25.68
CA SER A 260 -0.82 -23.31 24.74
C SER A 260 -1.36 -23.14 23.32
N TYR A 261 -2.67 -22.96 23.17
CA TYR A 261 -3.31 -22.79 21.88
C TYR A 261 -2.82 -21.54 21.13
N ILE A 262 -2.79 -20.38 21.79
CA ILE A 262 -2.29 -19.14 21.18
C ILE A 262 -0.79 -19.22 20.88
N LYS A 263 0.00 -19.90 21.72
CA LYS A 263 1.42 -20.16 21.43
C LYS A 263 1.60 -20.99 20.16
N SER A 264 0.87 -22.10 20.02
CA SER A 264 0.90 -22.93 18.81
C SER A 264 0.45 -22.16 17.56
N PHE A 265 -0.55 -21.28 17.69
CA PHE A 265 -0.96 -20.38 16.61
C PHE A 265 0.17 -19.47 16.16
N TRP A 266 0.89 -18.83 17.08
CA TRP A 266 2.02 -17.96 16.71
C TRP A 266 3.22 -18.74 16.20
N ASP A 267 3.52 -19.90 16.77
CA ASP A 267 4.62 -20.75 16.31
C ASP A 267 4.36 -21.21 14.86
N LEU A 268 3.11 -21.55 14.52
CA LEU A 268 2.69 -21.81 13.14
C LEU A 268 2.97 -20.61 12.23
N LEU A 269 2.49 -19.40 12.60
CA LEU A 269 2.69 -18.19 11.78
C LEU A 269 4.15 -17.76 11.65
N LEU A 270 4.97 -17.96 12.69
CA LEU A 270 6.40 -17.65 12.65
C LEU A 270 7.16 -18.60 11.71
N ASN A 271 6.74 -19.86 11.65
CA ASN A 271 7.30 -20.89 10.77
C ASN A 271 6.84 -20.79 9.31
N PHE A 272 5.80 -20.01 9.01
CA PHE A 272 5.40 -19.74 7.64
C PHE A 272 6.53 -19.14 6.79
N ASP A 273 6.58 -19.58 5.55
CA ASP A 273 7.46 -18.98 4.54
C ASP A 273 6.98 -17.56 4.17
N LYS A 274 7.77 -16.86 3.35
CA LYS A 274 7.45 -15.48 2.95
C LYS A 274 6.10 -15.36 2.21
N VAL A 275 5.73 -16.38 1.44
CA VAL A 275 4.48 -16.38 0.65
C VAL A 275 3.28 -16.58 1.57
N GLN A 276 3.37 -17.54 2.49
CA GLN A 276 2.35 -17.82 3.49
C GLN A 276 2.15 -16.64 4.44
N LYS A 277 3.23 -15.97 4.88
CA LYS A 277 3.16 -14.74 5.70
C LYS A 277 2.40 -13.62 4.98
N LYS A 278 2.73 -13.38 3.70
CA LYS A 278 2.02 -12.41 2.86
C LYS A 278 0.54 -12.76 2.70
N ARG A 279 0.21 -14.03 2.44
CA ARG A 279 -1.17 -14.51 2.37
C ARG A 279 -1.93 -14.33 3.67
N PHE A 280 -1.32 -14.63 4.81
CA PHE A 280 -1.93 -14.41 6.11
C PHE A 280 -2.22 -12.92 6.35
N LEU A 281 -1.25 -12.06 6.06
CA LEU A 281 -1.44 -10.62 6.20
C LEU A 281 -2.57 -10.11 5.31
N SER A 282 -2.62 -10.57 4.05
CA SER A 282 -3.72 -10.26 3.14
C SER A 282 -5.06 -10.78 3.66
N PHE A 283 -5.09 -11.95 4.27
CA PHE A 283 -6.30 -12.54 4.83
C PHE A 283 -6.85 -11.69 5.99
N VAL A 284 -6.00 -11.22 6.91
CA VAL A 284 -6.46 -10.50 8.10
C VAL A 284 -6.56 -8.98 7.94
N THR A 285 -5.85 -8.39 6.97
CA THR A 285 -5.78 -6.93 6.77
C THR A 285 -6.32 -6.46 5.41
N GLY A 286 -6.45 -7.39 4.44
CA GLY A 286 -6.76 -7.06 3.05
C GLY A 286 -5.57 -6.57 2.22
N SER A 287 -4.34 -6.62 2.76
CA SER A 287 -3.10 -6.28 2.05
C SER A 287 -1.96 -7.24 2.42
N ASP A 288 -1.11 -7.57 1.45
CA ASP A 288 0.12 -8.34 1.71
C ASP A 288 1.30 -7.46 2.17
N LEU A 289 1.05 -6.17 2.37
CA LEU A 289 2.04 -5.15 2.74
C LEU A 289 1.90 -4.76 4.21
N ALA A 290 3.03 -4.60 4.90
CA ALA A 290 3.03 -4.03 6.24
C ALA A 290 2.94 -2.49 6.18
N PRO A 291 2.29 -1.83 7.17
CA PRO A 291 2.25 -0.38 7.27
C PRO A 291 3.65 0.25 7.34
N VAL A 292 3.72 1.55 7.05
CA VAL A 292 4.93 2.34 7.31
C VAL A 292 5.26 2.26 8.81
N GLY A 293 6.47 1.83 9.16
CA GLY A 293 6.88 1.55 10.55
C GLY A 293 6.86 0.06 10.92
N GLY A 294 6.43 -0.81 10.02
CA GLY A 294 6.46 -2.27 10.17
C GLY A 294 5.20 -2.85 10.80
N LEU A 295 5.22 -4.16 11.05
CA LEU A 295 4.05 -4.89 11.60
C LEU A 295 3.71 -4.50 13.04
N GLN A 296 4.61 -3.80 13.74
CA GLN A 296 4.31 -3.22 15.05
C GLN A 296 3.18 -2.17 14.99
N GLU A 297 3.02 -1.46 13.87
CA GLU A 297 1.94 -0.47 13.75
C GLU A 297 0.57 -1.12 13.51
N LEU A 298 0.54 -2.44 13.28
CA LEU A 298 -0.68 -3.19 13.04
C LEU A 298 -1.22 -3.80 14.33
N GLN A 299 -2.43 -3.41 14.72
CA GLN A 299 -3.14 -4.02 15.83
C GLN A 299 -4.05 -5.14 15.32
N LEU A 300 -3.55 -6.38 15.39
CA LEU A 300 -4.35 -7.58 15.10
C LEU A 300 -5.16 -7.98 16.34
N VAL A 301 -6.47 -8.09 16.22
CA VAL A 301 -7.33 -8.63 17.28
C VAL A 301 -7.66 -10.08 16.98
N ILE A 302 -7.41 -10.99 17.91
CA ILE A 302 -7.72 -12.42 17.81
C ILE A 302 -8.86 -12.71 18.77
N GLN A 303 -10.04 -12.98 18.22
CA GLN A 303 -11.24 -13.23 18.99
C GLN A 303 -11.65 -14.70 18.88
N ARG A 304 -11.94 -15.31 20.03
CA ARG A 304 -12.44 -16.68 20.11
C ARG A 304 -13.81 -16.80 19.44
N ASN A 305 -13.94 -17.74 18.52
CA ASN A 305 -15.16 -17.95 17.73
C ASN A 305 -15.66 -19.40 17.78
N GLY A 306 -15.78 -19.92 19.00
CA GLY A 306 -16.28 -21.26 19.30
C GLY A 306 -15.19 -22.26 19.68
N ASP A 307 -15.64 -23.41 20.17
CA ASP A 307 -14.81 -24.46 20.77
C ASP A 307 -14.93 -25.79 20.03
N GLU A 308 -14.03 -26.72 20.32
CA GLU A 308 -14.15 -28.11 19.86
C GLU A 308 -15.45 -28.76 20.38
N PRO A 309 -16.14 -29.59 19.56
CA PRO A 309 -15.82 -29.92 18.17
C PRO A 309 -16.31 -28.86 17.18
N THR A 310 -15.42 -28.37 16.31
CA THR A 310 -15.75 -27.38 15.28
C THR A 310 -15.03 -27.67 13.97
N GLU A 311 -15.75 -27.56 12.85
CA GLU A 311 -15.20 -27.57 11.49
C GLU A 311 -15.30 -26.18 10.84
N ARG A 312 -15.62 -25.14 11.63
CA ARG A 312 -15.68 -23.75 11.14
C ARG A 312 -14.29 -23.29 10.75
N LEU A 313 -14.16 -22.61 9.62
CA LEU A 313 -12.93 -21.94 9.22
C LEU A 313 -12.73 -20.65 10.03
N PRO A 314 -11.47 -20.23 10.28
CA PRO A 314 -11.20 -18.90 10.78
C PRO A 314 -11.77 -17.85 9.82
N THR A 315 -12.29 -16.75 10.34
CA THR A 315 -12.91 -15.69 9.55
C THR A 315 -12.25 -14.36 9.89
N ALA A 316 -11.96 -13.53 8.89
CA ALA A 316 -11.32 -12.23 9.10
C ALA A 316 -12.24 -11.07 8.75
N HIS A 317 -12.14 -9.98 9.52
CA HIS A 317 -12.72 -8.68 9.23
C HIS A 317 -11.59 -7.68 8.99
N THR A 318 -11.19 -7.56 7.73
CA THR A 318 -10.05 -6.74 7.27
C THR A 318 -10.19 -5.25 7.57
N CYS A 319 -11.42 -4.74 7.72
CA CYS A 319 -11.66 -3.35 8.12
C CYS A 319 -11.18 -3.03 9.54
N PHE A 320 -11.10 -4.05 10.40
CA PHE A 320 -10.76 -3.90 11.83
C PHE A 320 -9.56 -4.74 12.24
N ASN A 321 -8.83 -5.35 11.28
CA ASN A 321 -7.75 -6.31 11.55
C ASN A 321 -8.17 -7.36 12.59
N LEU A 322 -9.39 -7.88 12.49
CA LEU A 322 -9.97 -8.81 13.44
C LEU A 322 -10.00 -10.22 12.85
N LEU A 323 -9.40 -11.18 13.55
CA LEU A 323 -9.43 -12.60 13.24
C LEU A 323 -10.33 -13.33 14.23
N LEU A 324 -11.44 -13.86 13.74
CA LEU A 324 -12.30 -14.79 14.46
C LEU A 324 -11.70 -16.20 14.35
N LEU A 325 -11.07 -16.66 15.43
CA LEU A 325 -10.36 -17.93 15.50
C LEU A 325 -11.15 -18.92 16.38
N PRO A 326 -11.66 -20.03 15.84
CA PRO A 326 -12.18 -21.13 16.65
C PRO A 326 -11.04 -21.86 17.37
N GLU A 327 -11.32 -22.51 18.51
CA GLU A 327 -10.35 -23.37 19.20
C GLU A 327 -10.39 -24.79 18.61
N TYR A 328 -9.29 -25.22 17.99
CA TYR A 328 -9.16 -26.55 17.39
C TYR A 328 -8.43 -27.52 18.31
N GLY A 329 -8.80 -28.81 18.25
CA GLY A 329 -8.27 -29.83 19.17
C GLY A 329 -6.82 -30.26 18.90
N SER A 330 -6.20 -29.83 17.81
CA SER A 330 -4.81 -30.16 17.49
C SER A 330 -4.14 -29.10 16.61
N GLU A 331 -2.82 -29.00 16.71
CA GLU A 331 -2.00 -28.11 15.89
C GLU A 331 -2.15 -28.44 14.39
N ALA A 332 -2.20 -29.72 14.03
CA ALA A 332 -2.42 -30.15 12.66
C ALA A 332 -3.79 -29.68 12.11
N LYS A 333 -4.84 -29.66 12.95
CA LYS A 333 -6.15 -29.14 12.56
C LYS A 333 -6.10 -27.61 12.43
N LEU A 334 -5.44 -26.92 13.35
CA LEU A 334 -5.22 -25.47 13.28
C LEU A 334 -4.51 -25.06 11.98
N GLU A 335 -3.39 -25.70 11.66
CA GLU A 335 -2.63 -25.47 10.42
C GLU A 335 -3.50 -25.71 9.19
N ARG A 336 -4.20 -26.85 9.14
CA ARG A 336 -5.09 -27.18 8.02
C ARG A 336 -6.17 -26.11 7.85
N MET A 337 -6.82 -25.69 8.93
CA MET A 337 -7.94 -24.74 8.87
C MET A 337 -7.49 -23.33 8.51
N ILE A 338 -6.39 -22.83 9.08
CA ILE A 338 -5.81 -21.53 8.72
C ILE A 338 -5.35 -21.53 7.26
N THR A 339 -4.62 -22.56 6.84
CA THR A 339 -4.15 -22.68 5.46
C THR A 339 -5.32 -22.74 4.48
N THR A 340 -6.35 -23.52 4.81
CA THR A 340 -7.58 -23.61 4.00
C THR A 340 -8.29 -22.27 3.90
N ALA A 341 -8.43 -21.52 5.01
CA ALA A 341 -9.06 -20.21 5.01
C ALA A 341 -8.28 -19.20 4.16
N MET A 342 -6.95 -19.15 4.29
CA MET A 342 -6.10 -18.26 3.49
C MET A 342 -6.19 -18.56 1.99
N HIS A 343 -6.21 -19.84 1.58
CA HIS A 343 -6.30 -20.21 0.16
C HIS A 343 -7.70 -19.93 -0.42
N ASN A 344 -8.76 -20.14 0.35
CA ASN A 344 -10.13 -19.87 -0.11
C ASN A 344 -10.50 -18.38 -0.06
N ALA A 345 -9.74 -17.56 0.67
CA ALA A 345 -9.90 -16.11 0.68
C ALA A 345 -9.47 -15.44 -0.64
N GLU A 346 -8.66 -16.12 -1.47
CA GLU A 346 -8.25 -15.65 -2.81
C GLU A 346 -9.45 -15.44 -3.76
N GLY A 347 -10.64 -15.95 -3.42
CA GLY A 347 -11.91 -15.72 -4.11
C GLY A 347 -12.82 -14.63 -3.52
N MET A 348 -12.59 -14.10 -2.30
CA MET A 348 -13.49 -13.09 -1.72
C MET A 348 -13.36 -11.70 -2.36
N CYS A 349 -12.29 -11.45 -3.12
CA CYS A 349 -12.16 -10.27 -3.99
C CYS A 349 -12.83 -10.46 -5.36
N GLN A 350 -13.41 -11.64 -5.63
CA GLN A 350 -14.08 -12.00 -6.88
C GLN A 350 -15.49 -12.56 -6.57
N VAL A 351 -16.48 -11.67 -6.53
CA VAL A 351 -17.91 -11.95 -6.77
C VAL A 351 -18.59 -13.04 -5.90
N ASN A 352 -19.50 -12.64 -5.00
CA ASN A 352 -20.88 -13.15 -5.08
C ASN A 352 -21.91 -12.30 -4.33
N TRP A 353 -22.74 -11.60 -5.11
CA TRP A 353 -24.18 -11.50 -4.87
C TRP A 353 -24.83 -12.82 -5.35
N MET A 354 -25.93 -13.28 -4.71
CA MET A 354 -26.67 -14.57 -4.88
C MET A 354 -26.03 -15.77 -4.15
N MET A 355 -26.68 -16.53 -3.25
CA MET A 355 -28.09 -16.90 -3.06
C MET A 355 -28.32 -17.47 -1.62
N PRO A 356 -29.58 -17.69 -1.18
CA PRO A 356 -30.03 -17.71 0.21
C PRO A 356 -30.15 -19.11 0.82
N PHE A 357 -30.02 -19.25 2.15
CA PHE A 357 -30.74 -20.30 2.89
C PHE A 357 -31.05 -19.89 4.36
N PHE A 358 -32.28 -20.24 4.74
CA PHE A 358 -32.99 -19.95 5.99
C PHE A 358 -32.40 -20.62 7.25
N GLY A 359 -32.64 -19.99 8.40
CA GLY A 359 -32.60 -20.67 9.70
C GLY A 359 -32.74 -19.73 10.89
N VAL A 360 -33.97 -19.47 11.33
CA VAL A 360 -34.29 -18.79 12.60
C VAL A 360 -34.06 -19.77 13.76
N PHE A 361 -33.33 -19.38 14.80
CA PHE A 361 -33.49 -19.90 16.15
C PHE A 361 -33.41 -18.76 17.19
N PRO A 362 -34.31 -18.72 18.20
CA PRO A 362 -34.44 -17.62 19.14
C PRO A 362 -33.64 -17.85 20.43
N GLY A 363 -33.09 -16.79 20.99
CA GLY A 363 -32.52 -16.77 22.34
C GLY A 363 -31.53 -15.61 22.52
N GLU A 364 -31.93 -14.64 23.35
CA GLU A 364 -31.14 -13.81 24.29
C GLU A 364 -29.65 -13.54 23.92
N TYR A 365 -29.13 -12.32 23.84
CA TYR A 365 -29.10 -11.25 24.83
C TYR A 365 -28.90 -9.88 24.16
N LEU A 366 -29.56 -8.86 24.71
CA LEU A 366 -29.39 -7.45 24.36
C LEU A 366 -27.98 -6.98 24.80
N TYR A 367 -27.05 -6.75 23.86
CA TYR A 367 -25.85 -5.97 24.14
C TYR A 367 -26.08 -4.55 23.65
N LEU A 368 -26.38 -3.65 24.59
CA LEU A 368 -26.21 -2.23 24.39
C LEU A 368 -24.76 -2.00 24.00
N CYS A 369 -24.55 -1.33 22.86
CA CYS A 369 -23.26 -0.77 22.49
C CYS A 369 -22.91 0.30 23.53
N GLN A 370 -22.35 -0.13 24.67
CA GLN A 370 -21.42 0.72 25.38
C GLN A 370 -20.31 0.96 24.39
N MET A 371 -20.17 2.22 23.95
CA MET A 371 -18.84 2.77 23.64
C MET A 371 -17.88 2.08 24.61
N PRO A 372 -16.80 1.41 24.14
CA PRO A 372 -15.83 0.88 25.08
C PRO A 372 -15.53 2.00 26.06
N GLN A 373 -15.54 1.69 27.36
CA GLN A 373 -15.25 2.65 28.44
C GLN A 373 -13.80 3.18 28.39
N GLN A 374 -13.21 3.29 27.19
CA GLN A 374 -11.87 3.73 26.88
C GLN A 374 -11.94 4.62 25.64
N GLY A 375 -12.60 5.77 25.78
CA GLY A 375 -12.46 6.90 24.87
C GLY A 375 -11.13 7.61 25.09
N GLU A 376 -10.00 6.92 24.88
CA GLU A 376 -8.67 7.53 24.91
C GLU A 376 -8.11 7.57 23.48
N LEU A 377 -7.62 8.75 23.05
CA LEU A 377 -6.88 8.95 21.81
C LEU A 377 -5.49 8.30 21.95
N HIS A 378 -5.43 6.96 21.95
CA HIS A 378 -4.18 6.22 22.08
C HIS A 378 -3.21 6.61 20.96
N GLY A 379 -1.99 7.03 21.36
CA GLY A 379 -0.90 7.37 20.44
C GLY A 379 -0.77 8.86 20.08
N ALA A 380 -1.74 9.71 20.40
CA ALA A 380 -1.67 11.15 20.11
C ALA A 380 -1.68 12.00 21.39
N ARG A 381 -0.68 12.89 21.56
CA ARG A 381 -0.69 13.86 22.68
C ARG A 381 -1.86 14.82 22.53
N HIS A 382 -2.78 14.85 23.49
CA HIS A 382 -3.91 15.78 23.52
C HIS A 382 -4.11 16.41 24.90
N ASN A 383 -4.71 17.60 24.93
CA ASN A 383 -5.12 18.31 26.16
C ASN A 383 -6.65 18.48 26.24
N LEU A 384 -7.41 17.54 25.67
CA LEU A 384 -8.87 17.53 25.71
C LEU A 384 -9.41 17.12 27.09
N THR A 385 -10.40 17.86 27.59
CA THR A 385 -11.13 17.58 28.84
C THR A 385 -12.42 16.79 28.57
N SER A 386 -13.04 16.21 29.59
CA SER A 386 -14.35 15.54 29.47
C SER A 386 -15.46 16.46 28.90
N ALA A 387 -15.40 17.76 29.22
CA ALA A 387 -16.31 18.75 28.66
C ALA A 387 -16.06 18.98 27.16
N ASP A 388 -14.81 18.90 26.72
CA ASP A 388 -14.46 18.98 25.30
C ASP A 388 -14.96 17.77 24.53
N PHE A 389 -14.88 16.56 25.10
CA PHE A 389 -15.47 15.36 24.50
C PHE A 389 -17.00 15.47 24.35
N THR A 390 -17.68 16.07 25.32
CA THR A 390 -19.14 16.33 25.22
C THR A 390 -19.46 17.32 24.09
N ARG A 391 -18.63 18.35 23.92
CA ARG A 391 -18.75 19.30 22.80
C ARG A 391 -18.43 18.66 21.46
N LEU A 392 -17.42 17.81 21.39
CA LEU A 392 -17.09 17.07 20.17
C LEU A 392 -18.26 16.18 19.75
N ALA A 393 -18.83 15.43 20.69
CA ALA A 393 -19.99 14.58 20.43
C ALA A 393 -21.18 15.36 19.85
N SER A 394 -21.47 16.57 20.36
CA SER A 394 -22.54 17.40 19.80
C SER A 394 -22.19 18.02 18.46
N MET A 395 -20.94 18.39 18.24
CA MET A 395 -20.47 18.94 16.97
C MET A 395 -20.45 17.90 15.84
N THR A 396 -20.21 16.64 16.17
CA THR A 396 -20.10 15.54 15.20
C THR A 396 -21.40 14.74 15.08
N GLU A 397 -22.55 15.32 15.45
CA GLU A 397 -23.85 14.69 15.26
C GLU A 397 -24.09 14.41 13.76
N GLY A 398 -24.35 13.14 13.42
CA GLY A 398 -24.54 12.69 12.04
C GLY A 398 -23.25 12.34 11.28
N TYR A 399 -22.09 12.37 11.95
CA TYR A 399 -20.83 11.86 11.40
C TYR A 399 -20.81 10.33 11.52
N SER A 400 -20.35 9.65 10.47
CA SER A 400 -20.05 8.23 10.53
C SER A 400 -18.73 7.94 11.26
N CYS A 401 -18.43 6.66 11.52
CA CYS A 401 -17.15 6.27 12.14
C CYS A 401 -15.94 6.69 11.29
N SER A 402 -16.05 6.60 9.97
CA SER A 402 -15.03 7.08 9.04
C SER A 402 -14.91 8.61 8.98
N ASP A 403 -16.03 9.34 9.08
CA ASP A 403 -16.01 10.80 9.18
C ASP A 403 -15.30 11.24 10.47
N LEU A 404 -15.54 10.54 11.59
CA LEU A 404 -14.85 10.77 12.86
C LEU A 404 -13.35 10.45 12.76
N ALA A 405 -12.98 9.37 12.08
CA ALA A 405 -11.57 9.04 11.84
C ALA A 405 -10.87 10.08 10.94
N ALA A 406 -11.54 10.57 9.90
CA ALA A 406 -11.03 11.65 9.05
C ALA A 406 -10.91 12.98 9.82
N LEU A 407 -11.91 13.32 10.64
CA LEU A 407 -11.91 14.50 11.50
C LEU A 407 -10.74 14.47 12.49
N THR A 408 -10.51 13.32 13.12
CA THR A 408 -9.42 13.13 14.09
C THR A 408 -8.05 13.26 13.42
N ARG A 409 -7.86 12.66 12.23
CA ARG A 409 -6.63 12.83 11.43
C ARG A 409 -6.40 14.28 11.01
N GLU A 410 -7.44 14.96 10.57
CA GLU A 410 -7.35 16.37 10.17
C GLU A 410 -7.02 17.29 11.36
N ALA A 411 -7.60 17.03 12.53
CA ALA A 411 -7.29 17.73 13.77
C ALA A 411 -5.84 17.47 14.23
N ALA A 412 -5.34 16.24 14.09
CA ALA A 412 -3.96 15.88 14.41
C ALA A 412 -2.91 16.62 13.55
N MET A 413 -3.28 17.05 12.33
CA MET A 413 -2.43 17.89 11.49
C MET A 413 -2.42 19.37 11.90
N GLY A 414 -3.33 19.81 12.77
CA GLY A 414 -3.40 21.19 13.27
C GLY A 414 -2.11 21.68 13.93
N PRO A 415 -1.56 20.95 14.92
CA PRO A 415 -0.27 21.23 15.52
C PRO A 415 0.89 21.33 14.51
N VAL A 416 0.94 20.42 13.54
CA VAL A 416 2.01 20.35 12.52
C VAL A 416 1.98 21.56 11.60
N ARG A 417 0.78 21.97 11.14
CA ARG A 417 0.60 23.14 10.28
C ARG A 417 0.89 24.47 10.99
N GLY A 418 0.87 24.48 12.32
CA GLY A 418 1.24 25.64 13.13
C GLY A 418 2.74 25.87 13.24
N LEU A 419 3.57 24.91 12.80
CA LEU A 419 5.03 25.06 12.80
C LEU A 419 5.48 25.99 11.66
N ARG A 420 6.56 26.74 11.92
CA ARG A 420 7.23 27.50 10.87
C ARG A 420 7.94 26.53 9.91
N PRO A 421 8.03 26.83 8.60
CA PRO A 421 8.66 25.94 7.62
C PRO A 421 10.06 25.47 8.02
N GLU A 422 10.86 26.33 8.64
CA GLU A 422 12.23 26.03 9.08
C GLU A 422 12.26 25.08 10.27
N ALA A 423 11.25 25.16 11.14
CA ALA A 423 11.12 24.29 12.33
C ALA A 423 10.51 22.93 11.99
N MET A 424 9.82 22.79 10.86
CA MET A 424 9.15 21.57 10.42
C MET A 424 10.16 20.49 9.99
N VAL A 425 11.28 20.88 9.39
CA VAL A 425 12.33 19.95 8.92
C VAL A 425 13.11 19.33 10.09
N SER A 426 13.18 20.02 11.23
CA SER A 426 13.88 19.57 12.44
C SER A 426 12.94 19.21 13.59
N ALA A 427 11.62 19.12 13.34
CA ALA A 427 10.64 18.86 14.39
C ALA A 427 10.75 17.43 14.90
N THR A 428 10.92 17.26 16.21
CA THR A 428 10.79 15.96 16.88
C THR A 428 9.35 15.79 17.37
N PRO A 429 8.85 14.54 17.55
CA PRO A 429 7.50 14.29 18.08
C PRO A 429 7.20 15.03 19.40
N ASP A 430 8.21 15.20 20.25
CA ASP A 430 8.10 15.96 21.51
C ASP A 430 8.02 17.48 21.32
N GLY A 431 8.54 18.01 20.22
CA GLY A 431 8.52 19.42 19.88
C GLY A 431 7.19 19.90 19.29
N ILE A 432 6.26 18.98 18.98
CA ILE A 432 4.94 19.28 18.44
C ILE A 432 3.94 19.43 19.59
N ARG A 433 3.18 20.53 19.62
CA ARG A 433 2.17 20.76 20.66
C ARG A 433 1.08 19.69 20.63
N ALA A 434 0.45 19.45 21.79
CA ALA A 434 -0.70 18.58 21.90
C ALA A 434 -1.92 19.11 21.10
N ILE A 435 -2.77 18.18 20.67
CA ILE A 435 -4.06 18.47 20.01
C ILE A 435 -5.04 19.07 21.03
N VAL A 436 -5.77 20.10 20.61
CA VAL A 436 -6.77 20.82 21.43
C VAL A 436 -8.12 20.93 20.69
N LEU A 437 -9.19 21.32 21.39
CA LEU A 437 -10.54 21.41 20.83
C LEU A 437 -10.60 22.32 19.58
N THR A 438 -9.81 23.40 19.54
CA THR A 438 -9.78 24.31 18.38
C THR A 438 -9.27 23.64 17.10
N ASP A 439 -8.43 22.60 17.22
CA ASP A 439 -7.98 21.82 16.06
C ASP A 439 -9.15 21.04 15.44
N PHE A 440 -10.01 20.47 16.27
CA PHE A 440 -11.24 19.81 15.83
C PHE A 440 -12.27 20.79 15.27
N GLN A 441 -12.39 21.99 15.86
CA GLN A 441 -13.23 23.06 15.31
C GLN A 441 -12.75 23.51 13.92
N ALA A 442 -11.43 23.59 13.70
CA ALA A 442 -10.89 23.87 12.37
C ALA A 442 -11.10 22.70 11.41
N ALA A 443 -10.96 21.46 11.89
CA ALA A 443 -11.14 20.24 11.11
C ALA A 443 -12.58 20.07 10.62
N ILE A 444 -13.59 20.46 11.42
CA ILE A 444 -15.01 20.29 11.08
C ILE A 444 -15.46 21.12 9.88
N HIS A 445 -14.74 22.20 9.58
CA HIS A 445 -15.00 22.99 8.37
C HIS A 445 -14.50 22.31 7.10
N LYS A 446 -13.60 21.35 7.23
CA LYS A 446 -12.95 20.64 6.11
C LYS A 446 -13.50 19.23 5.92
N VAL A 447 -13.78 18.53 7.02
CA VAL A 447 -14.38 17.19 7.01
C VAL A 447 -15.88 17.37 7.13
N LYS A 448 -16.61 17.08 6.05
CA LYS A 448 -18.09 17.14 6.02
C LYS A 448 -18.67 15.74 6.19
N PRO A 449 -19.79 15.61 6.92
CA PRO A 449 -20.45 14.32 7.12
C PRO A 449 -20.78 13.68 5.77
N SER A 450 -20.54 12.38 5.69
CA SER A 450 -20.76 11.59 4.49
C SER A 450 -22.22 11.15 4.34
N LEU A 451 -22.99 11.19 5.43
CA LEU A 451 -24.42 10.92 5.46
C LEU A 451 -25.24 12.21 5.46
N SER A 452 -26.30 12.27 4.65
CA SER A 452 -27.31 13.33 4.75
C SER A 452 -28.27 13.05 5.90
N LYS A 453 -28.86 14.11 6.47
CA LYS A 453 -29.88 13.96 7.54
C LYS A 453 -31.10 13.19 7.03
N GLU A 454 -31.40 13.31 5.75
CA GLU A 454 -32.47 12.59 5.07
C GLU A 454 -32.16 11.09 4.96
N ALA A 455 -30.92 10.71 4.61
CA ALA A 455 -30.49 9.31 4.58
C ALA A 455 -30.54 8.69 5.98
N LEU A 456 -30.10 9.43 7.01
CA LEU A 456 -30.21 9.01 8.41
C LEU A 456 -31.67 8.79 8.84
N SER A 457 -32.60 9.64 8.38
CA SER A 457 -34.03 9.51 8.70
C SER A 457 -34.69 8.27 8.09
N GLU A 458 -34.13 7.74 6.99
CA GLU A 458 -34.64 6.54 6.33
C GLU A 458 -34.37 5.27 7.14
N PHE A 459 -33.27 5.26 7.91
CA PHE A 459 -32.95 4.22 8.89
C PHE A 459 -33.82 4.27 10.16
N HIS A 460 -34.56 5.37 10.38
CA HIS A 460 -35.41 5.58 11.56
C HIS A 460 -36.88 5.19 11.38
N ARG A 461 -37.30 4.61 10.23
CA ARG A 461 -38.71 4.19 10.03
C ARG A 461 -39.03 2.85 10.71
N PRO A 462 -40.02 2.78 11.62
CA PRO A 462 -40.44 1.52 12.23
C PRO A 462 -41.09 0.60 11.17
N GLY A 463 -40.63 -0.65 11.08
CA GLY A 463 -41.34 -1.71 10.35
C GLY A 463 -40.90 -2.00 8.90
N ARG A 464 -39.80 -1.42 8.41
CA ARG A 464 -39.11 -1.94 7.21
C ARG A 464 -37.79 -2.57 7.61
N TYR A 465 -37.77 -3.90 7.70
CA TYR A 465 -36.54 -4.66 7.83
C TYR A 465 -35.89 -4.79 6.45
N PHE A 466 -34.98 -3.89 6.13
CA PHE A 466 -34.01 -4.11 5.06
C PHE A 466 -32.82 -4.85 5.65
N ALA A 467 -32.55 -6.06 5.19
CA ALA A 467 -31.28 -6.73 5.43
C ALA A 467 -30.24 -6.10 4.49
N VAL A 468 -29.68 -4.96 4.90
CA VAL A 468 -28.41 -4.49 4.37
C VAL A 468 -27.34 -5.04 5.31
N GLN A 469 -26.55 -5.99 4.82
CA GLN A 469 -25.48 -6.62 5.58
C GLN A 469 -24.34 -5.62 5.75
N PHE A 470 -24.46 -4.74 6.75
CA PHE A 470 -23.32 -3.99 7.26
C PHE A 470 -22.33 -4.98 7.86
N SER A 471 -21.05 -4.75 7.60
CA SER A 471 -19.95 -5.25 8.41
C SER A 471 -20.17 -4.85 9.88
N GLY A 472 -20.87 -5.68 10.63
CA GLY A 472 -20.87 -5.72 12.10
C GLY A 472 -21.59 -4.63 12.89
N PHE A 473 -22.27 -3.63 12.30
CA PHE A 473 -22.95 -2.59 13.09
C PHE A 473 -24.46 -2.57 12.88
N MET A 474 -25.19 -2.97 13.93
CA MET A 474 -26.63 -2.80 14.07
C MET A 474 -26.86 -1.59 15.01
N VAL A 475 -27.04 -0.39 14.46
CA VAL A 475 -27.35 0.81 15.27
C VAL A 475 -28.84 0.79 15.61
N TRP A 476 -29.19 0.55 16.87
CA TRP A 476 -30.52 0.80 17.42
C TRP A 476 -30.43 1.91 18.47
N HIS A 477 -31.15 3.02 18.25
CA HIS A 477 -31.32 4.06 19.25
C HIS A 477 -32.51 3.74 20.16
N GLY A 478 -32.25 3.59 21.46
CA GLY A 478 -33.28 3.57 22.49
C GLY A 478 -33.74 4.99 22.82
N ILE A 479 -35.05 5.22 22.76
CA ILE A 479 -35.71 6.31 23.46
C ILE A 479 -35.75 5.90 24.95
N LEU A 480 -35.07 6.67 25.82
CA LEU A 480 -35.32 6.61 27.25
C LEU A 480 -36.77 7.04 27.50
N LEU A 481 -37.64 6.09 27.88
CA LEU A 481 -38.88 6.40 28.59
C LEU A 481 -38.66 6.07 30.07
N PRO A 482 -39.01 6.99 30.99
CA PRO A 482 -38.79 6.79 32.42
C PRO A 482 -39.85 5.84 32.99
N VAL A 483 -39.43 4.86 33.79
CA VAL A 483 -40.17 4.32 34.93
C VAL A 483 -39.20 4.01 36.05
#